data_AF-A0A235BX77-F1
#
_entry.id   AF-A0A235BX77-F1
#
_cell.length_a   1.000
_cell.length_b   1.000
_cell.length_c   1.000
_cell.angle_alpha   90.00
_cell.angle_beta   90.00
_cell.angle_gamma   90.00
#
_symmetry.space_group_name_H-M   'P 1'
#
loop_
_entity.id
_entity.type
_entity.pdbx_description
1 polymer ?
#
loop_
_entity_poly.entity_id
_entity_poly.type
_entity_poly.pdbx_seq_one_letter_code
_entity_poly.pdbx_strand_id
1 'polypeptide(L)'
;MLVTYPSDPEAWSETLHPEEGDWSPVAGEVEFDPYVKVAGEGSIRTYAVGYIYYEGSIFTLKNGKEFDGTQTNAKLFFYHALDEAHNGNVTVVLYDVDGRSAARQTITSPTSVWETKEYRLGPGQGWDEEAGFDWTKIKQFRIDCWENSGQAGSFWVETLHFSYEVAEGVLVVASNPAGKTGSMTYLEQIYPFTTPSQTPSLPVGTTVTVSIDATDFQNWLDGNTSPTRTETIEPGTKTITAIYGVAEPALLTIKSFDENLNNFPGEKAVKIVYAGIEQYLDVPFSAKLTKGTYALIAEAPGDRTFAYWVKPDGSTTTDLNITFDLQTDTEVEVHWVSKGGGFPWQIILATGVALTSVALIVIYLKKR
;
A
#
# COMPACT_ATOMS: atom_id res chain seq x y z
N MET A 1 16.06 4.09 13.36
CA MET A 1 14.73 3.67 13.86
C MET A 1 14.83 2.35 14.61
N LEU A 2 14.12 2.19 15.73
CA LEU A 2 14.02 0.91 16.45
C LEU A 2 12.95 0.03 15.78
N VAL A 3 13.29 -1.23 15.51
CA VAL A 3 12.40 -2.26 14.97
C VAL A 3 12.34 -3.41 15.97
N THR A 4 11.16 -4.02 16.13
CA THR A 4 10.95 -5.20 16.97
C THR A 4 10.62 -6.42 16.13
N TYR A 5 10.97 -7.59 16.65
CA TYR A 5 10.58 -8.88 16.12
C TYR A 5 10.10 -9.75 17.29
N PRO A 6 8.80 -10.09 17.36
CA PRO A 6 7.76 -9.82 16.36
C PRO A 6 7.42 -8.33 16.24
N SER A 7 6.72 -7.95 15.17
CA SER A 7 6.33 -6.54 14.93
C SER A 7 5.43 -5.99 16.02
N ASP A 8 4.64 -6.86 16.65
CA ASP A 8 3.91 -6.59 17.89
C ASP A 8 4.62 -7.27 19.07
N PRO A 9 5.36 -6.52 19.92
CA PRO A 9 6.17 -7.07 21.01
C PRO A 9 5.43 -7.93 22.05
N GLU A 10 4.10 -7.89 22.11
CA GLU A 10 3.30 -8.69 23.07
C GLU A 10 2.90 -10.06 22.48
N ALA A 11 2.92 -10.21 21.15
CA ALA A 11 2.35 -11.36 20.46
C ALA A 11 2.87 -12.72 20.95
N TRP A 12 4.16 -12.80 21.34
CA TRP A 12 4.74 -14.05 21.82
C TRP A 12 4.33 -14.43 23.23
N SER A 13 3.81 -13.51 24.05
CA SER A 13 3.34 -13.83 25.40
C SER A 13 1.82 -14.01 25.52
N GLU A 14 1.06 -13.67 24.49
CA GLU A 14 -0.41 -13.70 24.52
C GLU A 14 -1.03 -15.07 24.16
N THR A 15 -0.21 -16.05 23.79
CA THR A 15 -0.65 -17.41 23.47
C THR A 15 0.53 -18.38 23.52
N LEU A 16 0.26 -19.67 23.74
CA LEU A 16 1.26 -20.73 23.64
C LEU A 16 1.72 -20.98 22.19
N HIS A 17 0.93 -20.57 21.21
CA HIS A 17 1.13 -20.89 19.79
C HIS A 17 1.04 -19.63 18.90
N PRO A 18 1.92 -18.63 19.09
CA PRO A 18 1.95 -17.46 18.21
C PRO A 18 2.32 -17.85 16.77
N GLU A 19 2.19 -16.90 15.84
CA GLU A 19 2.48 -17.17 14.43
C GLU A 19 3.92 -17.65 14.22
N GLU A 20 4.89 -16.99 14.83
CA GLU A 20 6.32 -17.25 14.60
C GLU A 20 6.89 -18.43 15.37
N GLY A 21 6.22 -18.94 16.41
CA GLY A 21 6.81 -19.94 17.29
C GLY A 21 5.83 -20.61 18.23
N ASP A 22 6.37 -21.40 19.14
CA ASP A 22 5.60 -22.19 20.11
C ASP A 22 6.33 -22.21 21.46
N TRP A 23 5.56 -22.08 22.54
CA TRP A 23 6.04 -22.33 23.91
C TRP A 23 5.96 -23.80 24.25
N SER A 24 6.92 -24.28 25.02
CA SER A 24 6.93 -25.64 25.54
C SER A 24 7.60 -25.70 26.92
N PRO A 25 7.16 -26.64 27.78
CA PRO A 25 7.83 -26.86 29.05
C PRO A 25 9.20 -27.51 28.82
N VAL A 26 10.17 -27.10 29.62
CA VAL A 26 11.46 -27.80 29.80
C VAL A 26 11.44 -28.57 31.13
N ALA A 27 10.96 -27.93 32.19
CA ALA A 27 10.70 -28.53 33.50
C ALA A 27 9.45 -27.89 34.12
N GLY A 28 8.50 -28.71 34.57
CA GLY A 28 7.17 -28.27 34.98
C GLY A 28 6.16 -28.28 33.82
N GLU A 29 5.14 -27.43 33.93
CA GLU A 29 4.13 -27.19 32.91
C GLU A 29 4.12 -25.70 32.51
N VAL A 30 3.66 -25.43 31.29
CA VAL A 30 3.54 -24.07 30.73
C VAL A 30 2.09 -23.83 30.33
N GLU A 31 1.54 -22.69 30.75
CA GLU A 31 0.19 -22.26 30.40
C GLU A 31 0.14 -20.76 30.09
N PHE A 32 -0.93 -20.35 29.42
CA PHE A 32 -1.26 -18.94 29.26
C PHE A 32 -2.04 -18.45 30.49
N ASP A 33 -1.61 -17.34 31.09
CA ASP A 33 -2.22 -16.73 32.27
C ASP A 33 -2.81 -15.35 31.93
N PRO A 34 -4.15 -15.21 31.85
CA PRO A 34 -4.78 -13.93 31.52
C PRO A 34 -4.87 -12.96 32.71
N TYR A 35 -4.45 -13.36 33.91
CA TYR A 35 -4.65 -12.61 35.15
C TYR A 35 -3.37 -11.95 35.66
N VAL A 36 -2.23 -12.64 35.59
CA VAL A 36 -0.93 -12.10 35.99
C VAL A 36 -0.23 -11.54 34.76
N LYS A 37 -0.27 -10.22 34.59
CA LYS A 37 0.29 -9.55 33.40
C LYS A 37 0.76 -8.13 33.66
N VAL A 38 1.62 -7.62 32.77
CA VAL A 38 2.08 -6.23 32.67
C VAL A 38 1.11 -5.43 31.80
N ALA A 39 0.75 -5.98 30.65
CA ALA A 39 -0.07 -5.37 29.61
C ALA A 39 -0.77 -6.47 28.78
N GLY A 40 -1.40 -6.09 27.65
CA GLY A 40 -2.03 -7.03 26.73
C GLY A 40 -3.10 -7.97 27.33
N GLU A 41 -3.25 -9.12 26.68
CA GLU A 41 -4.23 -10.15 27.04
C GLU A 41 -3.76 -11.07 28.17
N GLY A 42 -2.44 -11.33 28.31
CA GLY A 42 -1.89 -12.18 29.36
C GLY A 42 -0.38 -12.41 29.24
N SER A 43 0.11 -13.35 30.04
CA SER A 43 1.52 -13.74 30.07
C SER A 43 1.69 -15.26 29.98
N ILE A 44 2.93 -15.71 29.80
CA ILE A 44 3.28 -17.12 29.80
C ILE A 44 3.73 -17.50 31.19
N ARG A 45 2.92 -18.34 31.84
CA ARG A 45 3.23 -18.89 33.15
C ARG A 45 3.89 -20.25 32.99
N THR A 46 4.98 -20.45 33.72
CA THR A 46 5.57 -21.77 33.94
C THR A 46 5.41 -22.11 35.41
N TYR A 47 5.08 -23.36 35.74
CA TYR A 47 4.85 -23.80 37.11
C TYR A 47 5.22 -25.26 37.34
N ALA A 48 5.57 -25.59 38.58
CA ALA A 48 6.01 -26.91 38.98
C ALA A 48 4.85 -27.89 39.13
N VAL A 49 5.04 -29.09 38.60
CA VAL A 49 4.15 -30.24 38.85
C VAL A 49 4.85 -31.18 39.83
N GLY A 50 4.76 -30.83 41.11
CA GLY A 50 5.41 -31.57 42.21
C GLY A 50 6.75 -30.95 42.62
N TYR A 51 7.62 -31.75 43.25
CA TYR A 51 8.91 -31.27 43.74
C TYR A 51 9.96 -31.32 42.64
N ILE A 52 10.34 -30.14 42.14
CA ILE A 52 11.46 -29.97 41.21
C ILE A 52 12.54 -29.07 41.82
N TYR A 53 13.67 -28.92 41.14
CA TYR A 53 14.79 -28.08 41.59
C TYR A 53 14.86 -26.76 40.80
N TYR A 54 14.22 -26.74 39.65
CA TYR A 54 14.06 -25.60 38.78
C TYR A 54 12.84 -25.84 37.89
N GLU A 55 12.22 -24.74 37.50
CA GLU A 55 11.21 -24.68 36.46
C GLU A 55 11.85 -24.11 35.20
N GLY A 56 11.35 -24.50 34.03
CA GLY A 56 11.87 -23.93 32.80
C GLY A 56 10.91 -24.05 31.64
N SER A 57 10.96 -23.05 30.78
CA SER A 57 10.19 -23.01 29.54
C SER A 57 11.07 -22.56 28.38
N ILE A 58 10.66 -22.95 27.17
CA ILE A 58 11.36 -22.63 25.94
C ILE A 58 10.37 -22.14 24.90
N PHE A 59 10.69 -21.01 24.27
CA PHE A 59 10.05 -20.53 23.08
C PHE A 59 10.89 -20.94 21.87
N THR A 60 10.28 -21.65 20.92
CA THR A 60 10.94 -22.14 19.72
C THR A 60 10.37 -21.46 18.49
N LEU A 61 11.20 -20.74 17.75
CA LEU A 61 10.81 -20.14 16.47
C LEU A 61 10.62 -21.23 15.42
N LYS A 62 9.61 -21.09 14.57
CA LYS A 62 9.38 -21.96 13.40
C LYS A 62 10.49 -21.77 12.36
N ASN A 63 10.61 -22.69 11.41
CA ASN A 63 11.66 -22.63 10.39
C ASN A 63 11.48 -21.40 9.49
N GLY A 64 12.57 -20.68 9.24
CA GLY A 64 12.56 -19.43 8.46
C GLY A 64 12.12 -18.21 9.28
N LYS A 65 11.92 -18.36 10.59
CA LYS A 65 11.54 -17.30 11.52
C LYS A 65 12.66 -16.98 12.53
N GLU A 66 13.86 -17.53 12.32
CA GLU A 66 15.04 -17.29 13.16
C GLU A 66 15.42 -15.82 13.20
N PHE A 67 15.97 -15.37 14.33
CA PHE A 67 16.39 -13.99 14.52
C PHE A 67 17.89 -13.81 14.25
N ASP A 68 18.24 -12.76 13.52
CA ASP A 68 19.63 -12.34 13.30
C ASP A 68 20.09 -11.41 14.44
N GLY A 69 20.78 -12.00 15.41
CA GLY A 69 21.40 -11.28 16.53
C GLY A 69 22.61 -10.42 16.16
N THR A 70 23.03 -10.39 14.89
CA THR A 70 24.13 -9.53 14.42
C THR A 70 23.65 -8.17 13.90
N GLN A 71 22.33 -7.94 13.85
CA GLN A 71 21.73 -6.66 13.50
C GLN A 71 22.25 -5.52 14.40
N THR A 72 22.22 -4.29 13.88
CA THR A 72 22.78 -3.13 14.60
C THR A 72 22.05 -2.93 15.93
N ASN A 73 22.80 -2.88 17.03
CA ASN A 73 22.25 -2.76 18.39
C ASN A 73 21.15 -3.78 18.70
N ALA A 74 21.25 -5.01 18.17
CA ALA A 74 20.32 -6.09 18.46
C ALA A 74 20.23 -6.40 19.96
N LYS A 75 19.02 -6.61 20.46
CA LYS A 75 18.70 -6.87 21.85
C LYS A 75 17.61 -7.91 21.99
N LEU A 76 17.66 -8.66 23.09
CA LEU A 76 16.58 -9.46 23.65
C LEU A 76 15.93 -8.66 24.77
N PHE A 77 14.60 -8.60 24.80
CA PHE A 77 13.81 -7.93 25.84
C PHE A 77 12.69 -8.84 26.34
N PHE A 78 12.42 -8.82 27.64
CA PHE A 78 11.22 -9.41 28.25
C PHE A 78 10.97 -8.84 29.65
N TYR A 79 9.74 -8.90 30.11
CA TYR A 79 9.37 -8.80 31.53
C TYR A 79 9.40 -10.19 32.17
N HIS A 80 9.85 -10.24 33.42
CA HIS A 80 9.96 -11.48 34.19
C HIS A 80 9.51 -11.26 35.63
N ALA A 81 8.68 -12.15 36.15
CA ALA A 81 8.28 -12.19 37.55
C ALA A 81 8.48 -13.60 38.12
N LEU A 82 8.94 -13.68 39.37
CA LEU A 82 9.13 -14.91 40.12
C LEU A 82 8.29 -14.84 41.39
N ASP A 83 7.59 -15.92 41.73
CA ASP A 83 6.98 -16.02 43.06
C ASP A 83 8.00 -16.29 44.17
N GLU A 84 7.51 -16.35 45.42
CA GLU A 84 8.33 -16.54 46.62
C GLU A 84 8.95 -17.94 46.76
N ALA A 85 8.53 -18.92 45.94
CA ALA A 85 9.11 -20.27 45.96
C ALA A 85 10.51 -20.32 45.35
N HIS A 86 10.85 -19.31 44.55
CA HIS A 86 12.12 -19.21 43.84
C HIS A 86 13.24 -18.60 44.69
N ASN A 87 14.49 -18.97 44.38
CA ASN A 87 15.67 -18.39 45.05
C ASN A 87 16.23 -17.15 44.33
N GLY A 88 15.62 -16.78 43.20
CA GLY A 88 15.96 -15.61 42.40
C GLY A 88 17.05 -15.83 41.35
N ASN A 89 17.76 -16.97 41.34
CA ASN A 89 18.70 -17.29 40.27
C ASN A 89 17.94 -17.70 39.01
N VAL A 90 18.30 -17.08 37.89
CA VAL A 90 17.67 -17.30 36.58
C VAL A 90 18.74 -17.49 35.53
N THR A 91 18.58 -18.50 34.68
CA THR A 91 19.43 -18.73 33.52
C THR A 91 18.63 -18.47 32.25
N VAL A 92 19.11 -17.58 31.40
CA VAL A 92 18.59 -17.38 30.05
C VAL A 92 19.52 -18.08 29.08
N VAL A 93 18.97 -18.90 28.18
CA VAL A 93 19.73 -19.64 27.17
C VAL A 93 19.14 -19.38 25.80
N LEU A 94 19.98 -19.00 24.85
CA LEU A 94 19.63 -18.96 23.44
C LEU A 94 20.19 -20.20 22.75
N TYR A 95 19.46 -20.74 21.77
CA TYR A 95 19.95 -21.80 20.90
C TYR A 95 19.96 -21.32 19.46
N ASP A 96 20.99 -21.67 18.71
CA ASP A 96 21.03 -21.49 17.26
C ASP A 96 20.32 -22.66 16.52
N VAL A 97 20.29 -22.60 15.20
CA VAL A 97 19.68 -23.65 14.36
C VAL A 97 20.39 -25.00 14.41
N ASP A 98 21.65 -25.03 14.84
CA ASP A 98 22.44 -26.24 15.01
C ASP A 98 22.32 -26.81 16.45
N GLY A 99 21.55 -26.14 17.32
CA GLY A 99 21.35 -26.53 18.71
C GLY A 99 22.51 -26.15 19.64
N ARG A 100 23.45 -25.31 19.19
CA ARG A 100 24.50 -24.77 20.07
C ARG A 100 23.91 -23.71 20.97
N SER A 101 24.46 -23.56 22.17
CA SER A 101 23.90 -22.67 23.19
C SER A 101 24.73 -21.41 23.44
N ALA A 102 24.04 -20.34 23.84
CA ALA A 102 24.64 -19.15 24.45
C ALA A 102 23.86 -18.78 25.70
N ALA A 103 24.48 -18.88 26.87
CA ALA A 103 23.83 -18.76 28.17
C ALA A 103 24.20 -17.46 28.90
N ARG A 104 23.29 -16.97 29.72
CA ARG A 104 23.51 -15.81 30.59
C ARG A 104 22.79 -16.00 31.92
N GLN A 105 23.53 -15.78 33.01
CA GLN A 105 22.96 -15.75 34.36
C GLN A 105 22.41 -14.37 34.67
N THR A 106 21.28 -14.33 35.38
CA THR A 106 20.66 -13.10 35.88
C THR A 106 19.95 -13.38 37.20
N ILE A 107 19.56 -12.32 37.90
CA ILE A 107 18.75 -12.39 39.11
C ILE A 107 17.40 -11.72 38.85
N THR A 108 16.33 -12.31 39.36
CA THR A 108 15.00 -11.68 39.51
C THR A 108 14.57 -11.83 40.96
N SER A 109 13.96 -10.81 41.54
CA SER A 109 13.47 -10.87 42.91
C SER A 109 12.26 -11.83 43.01
N PRO A 110 12.25 -12.79 43.94
CA PRO A 110 11.13 -13.72 44.15
C PRO A 110 10.02 -13.05 44.98
N THR A 111 9.39 -12.02 44.42
CA THR A 111 8.39 -11.17 45.10
C THR A 111 7.09 -11.00 44.31
N SER A 112 6.94 -11.75 43.22
CA SER A 112 5.87 -11.61 42.22
C SER A 112 5.77 -10.22 41.59
N VAL A 113 6.85 -9.43 41.66
CA VAL A 113 6.93 -8.12 41.01
C VAL A 113 7.63 -8.27 39.67
N TRP A 114 7.03 -7.66 38.64
CA TRP A 114 7.60 -7.61 37.30
C TRP A 114 8.91 -6.82 37.25
N GLU A 115 9.94 -7.44 36.68
CA GLU A 115 11.22 -6.81 36.38
C GLU A 115 11.50 -6.87 34.88
N THR A 116 12.04 -5.79 34.32
CA THR A 116 12.48 -5.76 32.92
C THR A 116 13.87 -6.37 32.78
N LYS A 117 14.05 -7.20 31.75
CA LYS A 117 15.34 -7.76 31.32
C LYS A 117 15.63 -7.32 29.89
N GLU A 118 16.81 -6.76 29.68
CA GLU A 118 17.30 -6.34 28.37
C GLU A 118 18.75 -6.78 28.20
N TYR A 119 19.05 -7.50 27.12
CA TYR A 119 20.39 -8.00 26.82
C TYR A 119 20.78 -7.70 25.39
N ARG A 120 21.96 -7.08 25.20
CA ARG A 120 22.57 -6.97 23.86
C ARG A 120 22.91 -8.36 23.32
N LEU A 121 22.71 -8.53 22.02
CA LEU A 121 22.98 -9.77 21.29
C LEU A 121 24.23 -9.62 20.43
N GLY A 122 24.87 -10.76 20.18
CA GLY A 122 26.05 -10.87 19.35
C GLY A 122 27.30 -11.28 20.12
N PRO A 123 28.39 -11.60 19.38
CA PRO A 123 29.65 -12.04 19.96
C PRO A 123 30.19 -11.04 20.98
N GLY A 124 30.64 -11.54 22.14
CA GLY A 124 31.24 -10.72 23.19
C GLY A 124 30.29 -9.81 23.96
N GLN A 125 28.97 -9.94 23.80
CA GLN A 125 27.97 -9.13 24.54
C GLN A 125 27.61 -9.68 25.93
N GLY A 126 28.52 -10.45 26.54
CA GLY A 126 28.36 -11.00 27.90
C GLY A 126 27.58 -12.31 27.99
N TRP A 127 27.57 -13.08 26.90
CA TRP A 127 27.04 -14.45 26.86
C TRP A 127 28.17 -15.46 27.04
N ASP A 128 27.90 -16.54 27.76
CA ASP A 128 28.74 -17.74 27.80
C ASP A 128 28.34 -18.62 26.61
N GLU A 129 29.05 -18.46 25.50
CA GLU A 129 28.70 -19.06 24.21
C GLU A 129 29.48 -20.35 23.93
N GLU A 130 28.76 -21.37 23.46
CA GLU A 130 29.36 -22.57 22.91
C GLU A 130 30.11 -22.24 21.62
N ALA A 131 31.28 -22.85 21.44
CA ALA A 131 32.11 -22.62 20.27
C ALA A 131 31.33 -22.90 18.97
N GLY A 132 31.18 -21.88 18.13
CA GLY A 132 30.49 -21.97 16.84
C GLY A 132 29.01 -21.60 16.88
N PHE A 133 28.49 -21.02 17.98
CA PHE A 133 27.14 -20.47 18.03
C PHE A 133 26.88 -19.48 16.87
N ASP A 134 25.85 -19.73 16.06
CA ASP A 134 25.48 -18.89 14.93
C ASP A 134 24.53 -17.75 15.37
N TRP A 135 25.12 -16.60 15.70
CA TRP A 135 24.38 -15.38 16.03
C TRP A 135 23.47 -14.87 14.91
N THR A 136 23.65 -15.29 13.66
CA THR A 136 22.77 -14.87 12.56
C THR A 136 21.46 -15.66 12.53
N LYS A 137 21.34 -16.73 13.35
CA LYS A 137 20.20 -17.64 13.34
C LYS A 137 19.82 -18.13 14.73
N ILE A 138 19.43 -17.21 15.60
CA ILE A 138 18.87 -17.55 16.91
C ILE A 138 17.50 -18.21 16.70
N LYS A 139 17.35 -19.43 17.22
CA LYS A 139 16.21 -20.31 17.02
C LYS A 139 15.32 -20.43 18.24
N GLN A 140 15.88 -20.42 19.44
CA GLN A 140 15.13 -20.65 20.68
C GLN A 140 15.55 -19.68 21.77
N PHE A 141 14.57 -19.31 22.61
CA PHE A 141 14.76 -18.63 23.89
C PHE A 141 14.30 -19.58 24.99
N ARG A 142 15.21 -19.97 25.89
CA ARG A 142 14.91 -20.76 27.08
C ARG A 142 15.19 -19.94 28.33
N ILE A 143 14.36 -20.11 29.33
CA ILE A 143 14.55 -19.54 30.66
C ILE A 143 14.38 -20.63 31.72
N ASP A 144 15.34 -20.73 32.64
CA ASP A 144 15.31 -21.64 33.77
C ASP A 144 15.34 -20.83 35.07
N CYS A 145 14.45 -21.14 36.00
CA CYS A 145 14.27 -20.44 37.27
C CYS A 145 14.49 -21.44 38.42
N TRP A 146 15.45 -21.15 39.30
CA TRP A 146 15.84 -22.08 40.37
C TRP A 146 15.00 -21.90 41.62
N GLU A 147 14.53 -23.02 42.17
CA GLU A 147 13.65 -23.04 43.35
C GLU A 147 14.43 -23.10 44.67
N ASN A 148 13.78 -22.67 45.75
CA ASN A 148 14.15 -23.09 47.09
C ASN A 148 13.71 -24.55 47.28
N SER A 149 14.57 -25.40 47.83
CA SER A 149 14.32 -26.84 47.89
C SER A 149 12.94 -27.19 48.48
N GLY A 150 12.11 -27.87 47.70
CA GLY A 150 10.86 -28.48 48.19
C GLY A 150 9.62 -27.58 48.17
N GLN A 151 9.55 -26.59 47.28
CA GLN A 151 8.34 -25.79 47.05
C GLN A 151 7.95 -25.91 45.57
N ALA A 152 6.66 -25.83 45.27
CA ALA A 152 6.18 -25.73 43.89
C ALA A 152 5.94 -24.25 43.62
N GLY A 153 6.66 -23.70 42.65
CA GLY A 153 6.60 -22.29 42.30
C GLY A 153 5.80 -21.98 41.05
N SER A 154 5.91 -20.73 40.65
CA SER A 154 5.57 -20.26 39.32
C SER A 154 6.43 -19.06 38.95
N PHE A 155 6.70 -18.94 37.65
CA PHE A 155 7.25 -17.73 37.07
C PHE A 155 6.48 -17.32 35.82
N TRP A 156 6.59 -16.04 35.47
CA TRP A 156 5.90 -15.46 34.32
C TRP A 156 6.86 -14.70 33.41
N VAL A 157 6.68 -14.88 32.10
CA VAL A 157 7.39 -14.13 31.05
C VAL A 157 6.37 -13.38 30.21
N GLU A 158 6.66 -12.11 29.92
CA GLU A 158 5.80 -11.27 29.11
C GLU A 158 6.59 -10.32 28.20
N THR A 159 5.99 -9.92 27.09
CA THR A 159 6.57 -9.00 26.09
C THR A 159 7.94 -9.50 25.60
N LEU A 160 8.10 -10.82 25.44
CA LEU A 160 9.31 -11.41 24.89
C LEU A 160 9.44 -10.97 23.43
N HIS A 161 10.49 -10.22 23.12
CA HIS A 161 10.79 -9.84 21.75
C HIS A 161 12.28 -9.58 21.55
N PHE A 162 12.69 -9.61 20.30
CA PHE A 162 13.94 -9.03 19.87
C PHE A 162 13.73 -7.61 19.36
N SER A 163 14.75 -6.77 19.47
CA SER A 163 14.76 -5.45 18.85
C SER A 163 16.11 -5.14 18.23
N TYR A 164 16.15 -4.29 17.22
CA TYR A 164 17.37 -3.85 16.56
C TYR A 164 17.13 -2.48 15.90
N GLU A 165 18.23 -1.81 15.58
CA GLU A 165 18.19 -0.53 14.90
C GLU A 165 18.41 -0.72 13.40
N VAL A 166 17.58 -0.05 12.62
CA VAL A 166 17.75 0.10 11.18
C VAL A 166 18.12 1.54 10.87
N ALA A 167 19.03 1.70 9.91
CA ALA A 167 19.32 2.99 9.32
C ALA A 167 18.03 3.59 8.72
N GLU A 168 18.00 4.91 8.63
CA GLU A 168 16.87 5.65 8.10
C GLU A 168 17.19 6.29 6.76
N GLY A 169 16.15 6.47 5.96
CA GLY A 169 16.25 7.20 4.71
C GLY A 169 14.97 7.95 4.35
N VAL A 170 15.11 8.85 3.37
CA VAL A 170 14.04 9.70 2.85
C VAL A 170 14.05 9.62 1.34
N LEU A 171 12.87 9.36 0.75
CA LEU A 171 12.66 9.50 -0.68
C LEU A 171 12.07 10.88 -0.98
N VAL A 172 12.71 11.63 -1.86
CA VAL A 172 12.23 12.89 -2.41
C VAL A 172 11.74 12.65 -3.84
N VAL A 173 10.49 13.01 -4.10
CA VAL A 173 9.87 12.97 -5.43
C VAL A 173 9.79 14.40 -5.96
N ALA A 174 10.55 14.68 -7.01
CA ALA A 174 10.55 15.96 -7.72
C ALA A 174 9.99 15.80 -9.13
N SER A 175 9.68 16.92 -9.78
CA SER A 175 9.39 16.95 -11.22
C SER A 175 9.94 18.19 -11.90
N ASN A 176 10.10 18.10 -13.22
CA ASN A 176 10.40 19.23 -14.09
C ASN A 176 9.36 19.32 -15.22
N PRO A 177 8.52 20.37 -15.25
CA PRO A 177 8.41 21.43 -14.23
C PRO A 177 7.83 20.90 -12.92
N ALA A 178 8.06 21.63 -11.82
CA ALA A 178 7.49 21.32 -10.50
C ALA A 178 5.97 21.53 -10.46
N GLY A 179 5.31 21.08 -9.38
CA GLY A 179 3.87 21.27 -9.18
C GLY A 179 2.99 20.15 -9.74
N LYS A 180 3.59 19.05 -10.19
CA LYS A 180 2.89 17.86 -10.67
C LYS A 180 2.34 17.04 -9.50
N THR A 181 1.14 16.50 -9.65
CA THR A 181 0.45 15.73 -8.63
C THR A 181 0.74 14.24 -8.76
N GLY A 182 0.60 13.52 -7.65
CA GLY A 182 0.80 12.07 -7.61
C GLY A 182 0.43 11.48 -6.26
N SER A 183 0.83 10.23 -6.04
CA SER A 183 0.71 9.55 -4.76
C SER A 183 1.93 8.69 -4.45
N MET A 184 2.28 8.62 -3.17
CA MET A 184 3.25 7.66 -2.62
C MET A 184 2.47 6.62 -1.82
N THR A 185 2.80 5.34 -2.00
CA THR A 185 2.25 4.24 -1.21
C THR A 185 3.39 3.60 -0.43
N TYR A 186 3.29 3.66 0.90
CA TYR A 186 4.24 3.04 1.83
C TYR A 186 3.48 2.64 3.11
N LEU A 187 3.94 1.58 3.78
CA LEU A 187 3.28 1.05 4.98
C LEU A 187 1.77 0.83 4.78
N GLU A 188 1.40 0.31 3.60
CA GLU A 188 0.01 0.02 3.19
C GLU A 188 -0.93 1.23 3.13
N GLN A 189 -0.40 2.46 3.23
CA GLN A 189 -1.16 3.70 3.14
C GLN A 189 -0.79 4.50 1.89
N ILE A 190 -1.77 5.22 1.35
CA ILE A 190 -1.62 6.06 0.16
C ILE A 190 -1.63 7.53 0.58
N TYR A 191 -0.60 8.27 0.16
CA TYR A 191 -0.42 9.68 0.47
C TYR A 191 -0.38 10.49 -0.82
N PRO A 192 -1.41 11.32 -1.11
CA PRO A 192 -1.39 12.21 -2.27
C PRO A 192 -0.38 13.34 -2.04
N PHE A 193 0.26 13.81 -3.12
CA PHE A 193 1.24 14.89 -3.05
C PHE A 193 1.24 15.79 -4.29
N THR A 194 1.91 16.94 -4.14
CA THR A 194 2.34 17.83 -5.23
C THR A 194 3.86 17.98 -5.16
N THR A 195 4.55 17.86 -6.29
CA THR A 195 6.03 17.92 -6.35
C THR A 195 6.59 19.35 -6.14
N PRO A 196 7.74 19.49 -5.47
CA PRO A 196 8.48 18.42 -4.81
C PRO A 196 7.81 17.98 -3.50
N SER A 197 7.88 16.69 -3.20
CA SER A 197 7.40 16.10 -1.95
C SER A 197 8.37 15.06 -1.44
N GLN A 198 8.27 14.68 -0.18
CA GLN A 198 9.14 13.68 0.43
C GLN A 198 8.36 12.78 1.39
N THR A 199 8.85 11.56 1.57
CA THR A 199 8.39 10.69 2.67
C THR A 199 8.85 11.27 4.02
N PRO A 200 8.25 10.85 5.14
CA PRO A 200 8.95 10.90 6.43
C PRO A 200 10.25 10.08 6.39
N SER A 201 11.03 10.16 7.48
CA SER A 201 12.13 9.22 7.70
C SER A 201 11.57 7.81 7.81
N LEU A 202 12.03 6.90 6.96
CA LEU A 202 11.56 5.51 6.89
C LEU A 202 12.72 4.53 7.11
N PRO A 203 12.46 3.33 7.63
CA PRO A 203 13.44 2.25 7.68
C PRO A 203 14.04 1.93 6.31
N VAL A 204 15.35 1.76 6.25
CA VAL A 204 16.02 1.19 5.07
C VAL A 204 15.41 -0.17 4.73
N GLY A 205 15.17 -0.42 3.44
CA GLY A 205 14.44 -1.59 2.95
C GLY A 205 12.93 -1.38 2.78
N THR A 206 12.36 -0.31 3.34
CA THR A 206 10.94 0.01 3.12
C THR A 206 10.69 0.24 1.63
N THR A 207 9.65 -0.40 1.11
CA THR A 207 9.24 -0.24 -0.29
C THR A 207 8.24 0.93 -0.40
N VAL A 208 8.51 1.85 -1.33
CA VAL A 208 7.65 2.99 -1.64
C VAL A 208 7.26 2.91 -3.11
N THR A 209 5.96 2.78 -3.39
CA THR A 209 5.45 2.88 -4.76
C THR A 209 5.06 4.33 -5.03
N VAL A 210 5.66 4.94 -6.04
CA VAL A 210 5.37 6.31 -6.47
C VAL A 210 4.58 6.25 -7.77
N SER A 211 3.43 6.91 -7.81
CA SER A 211 2.65 7.13 -9.03
C SER A 211 2.52 8.64 -9.27
N ILE A 212 2.82 9.10 -10.47
CA ILE A 212 2.66 10.51 -10.86
C ILE A 212 1.58 10.65 -11.93
N ASP A 213 1.00 11.84 -12.09
CA ASP A 213 0.09 12.14 -13.20
C ASP A 213 0.79 11.85 -14.54
N ALA A 214 0.19 10.96 -15.34
CA ALA A 214 0.74 10.54 -16.62
C ALA A 214 0.60 11.61 -17.71
N THR A 215 -0.21 12.65 -17.50
CA THR A 215 -0.47 13.70 -18.48
C THR A 215 0.82 14.46 -18.82
N ASP A 216 1.26 14.34 -20.07
CA ASP A 216 2.52 14.87 -20.59
C ASP A 216 3.79 14.31 -19.89
N PHE A 217 3.69 13.26 -19.08
CA PHE A 217 4.85 12.57 -18.52
C PHE A 217 5.63 11.88 -19.64
N GLN A 218 6.96 12.06 -19.65
CA GLN A 218 7.84 11.43 -20.64
C GLN A 218 8.62 10.27 -20.02
N ASN A 219 9.38 10.58 -18.98
CA ASN A 219 10.24 9.62 -18.29
C ASN A 219 10.73 10.21 -16.96
N TRP A 220 11.21 9.34 -16.08
CA TRP A 220 12.04 9.73 -14.96
C TRP A 220 13.45 10.12 -15.45
N LEU A 221 14.18 10.90 -14.66
CA LEU A 221 15.52 11.38 -15.01
C LEU A 221 16.52 10.24 -15.29
N ASP A 222 16.32 9.07 -14.70
CA ASP A 222 17.11 7.86 -14.96
C ASP A 222 16.68 7.08 -16.22
N GLY A 223 15.72 7.60 -16.98
CA GLY A 223 15.23 7.03 -18.24
C GLY A 223 14.02 6.09 -18.11
N ASN A 224 13.53 5.81 -16.90
CA ASN A 224 12.35 4.96 -16.73
C ASN A 224 11.09 5.65 -17.31
N THR A 225 10.37 4.98 -18.21
CA THR A 225 9.20 5.55 -18.93
C THR A 225 7.85 5.23 -18.28
N SER A 226 7.82 4.50 -17.18
CA SER A 226 6.59 4.21 -16.45
C SER A 226 6.26 5.36 -15.49
N PRO A 227 5.04 5.93 -15.52
CA PRO A 227 4.63 6.99 -14.57
C PRO A 227 4.49 6.46 -13.13
N THR A 228 4.47 5.13 -12.98
CA THR A 228 4.51 4.45 -11.68
C THR A 228 5.82 3.66 -11.56
N ARG A 229 6.50 3.79 -10.42
CA ARG A 229 7.71 3.02 -10.10
C ARG A 229 7.79 2.70 -8.62
N THR A 230 8.54 1.67 -8.29
CA THR A 230 8.79 1.25 -6.92
C THR A 230 10.23 1.56 -6.55
N GLU A 231 10.41 2.19 -5.40
CA GLU A 231 11.70 2.49 -4.79
C GLU A 231 11.85 1.74 -3.47
N THR A 232 13.09 1.40 -3.14
CA THR A 232 13.45 0.91 -1.80
C THR A 232 14.20 2.03 -1.08
N ILE A 233 13.84 2.29 0.17
CA ILE A 233 14.53 3.28 1.00
C ILE A 233 15.97 2.82 1.24
N GLU A 234 16.90 3.69 0.89
CA GLU A 234 18.34 3.55 1.11
C GLU A 234 18.78 4.51 2.23
N PRO A 235 19.92 4.27 2.90
CA PRO A 235 20.42 5.19 3.92
C PRO A 235 20.58 6.62 3.37
N GLY A 236 20.06 7.61 4.09
CA GLY A 236 20.15 9.03 3.70
C GLY A 236 19.03 9.47 2.76
N THR A 237 19.31 10.42 1.86
CA THR A 237 18.29 11.02 0.98
C THR A 237 18.48 10.57 -0.45
N LYS A 238 17.44 9.97 -1.03
CA LYS A 238 17.35 9.62 -2.45
C LYS A 238 16.34 10.54 -3.13
N THR A 239 16.71 11.12 -4.28
CA THR A 239 15.81 11.96 -5.07
C THR A 239 15.52 11.30 -6.41
N ILE A 240 14.24 11.15 -6.73
CA ILE A 240 13.77 10.80 -8.08
C ILE A 240 13.11 12.02 -8.71
N THR A 241 13.27 12.19 -10.02
CA THR A 241 12.74 13.36 -10.73
C THR A 241 11.97 12.93 -11.97
N ALA A 242 10.69 13.26 -12.04
CA ALA A 242 9.85 13.05 -13.22
C ALA A 242 10.06 14.18 -14.25
N ILE A 243 10.23 13.83 -15.52
CA ILE A 243 10.37 14.76 -16.63
C ILE A 243 9.07 14.76 -17.42
N TYR A 244 8.54 15.96 -17.63
CA TYR A 244 7.35 16.19 -18.45
C TYR A 244 7.73 16.92 -19.72
N GLY A 245 7.00 16.61 -20.79
CA GLY A 245 7.05 17.37 -22.01
C GLY A 245 6.48 18.78 -21.82
N VAL A 246 6.81 19.67 -22.74
CA VAL A 246 6.07 20.93 -22.88
C VAL A 246 4.64 20.56 -23.27
N ALA A 247 3.65 21.04 -22.52
CA ALA A 247 2.24 20.80 -22.81
C ALA A 247 1.88 21.44 -24.16
N GLU A 248 2.07 20.71 -25.26
CA GLU A 248 1.59 21.15 -26.56
C GLU A 248 0.06 20.96 -26.60
N PRO A 249 -0.71 22.02 -26.87
CA PRO A 249 -2.14 21.91 -27.01
C PRO A 249 -2.48 21.08 -28.24
N ALA A 250 -3.51 20.24 -28.13
CA ALA A 250 -4.02 19.40 -29.19
C ALA A 250 -5.08 20.13 -30.02
N LEU A 251 -5.10 19.91 -31.33
CA LEU A 251 -6.11 20.50 -32.22
C LEU A 251 -7.44 19.74 -32.08
N LEU A 252 -8.49 20.43 -31.64
CA LEU A 252 -9.86 19.92 -31.79
C LEU A 252 -10.48 20.49 -33.06
N THR A 253 -11.01 19.62 -33.91
CA THR A 253 -11.80 19.99 -35.08
C THR A 253 -13.22 19.43 -34.96
N ILE A 254 -14.23 20.30 -35.04
CA ILE A 254 -15.64 19.92 -35.09
C ILE A 254 -16.15 20.23 -36.50
N LYS A 255 -16.39 19.18 -37.28
CA LYS A 255 -17.07 19.28 -38.57
C LYS A 255 -18.59 19.32 -38.35
N SER A 256 -19.30 19.98 -39.25
CA SER A 256 -20.75 20.13 -39.15
C SER A 256 -21.40 19.91 -40.50
N PHE A 257 -22.42 19.06 -40.53
CA PHE A 257 -23.06 18.61 -41.78
C PHE A 257 -24.58 18.67 -41.71
N ASP A 258 -25.21 18.97 -42.85
CA ASP A 258 -26.65 18.83 -43.04
C ASP A 258 -27.05 17.39 -43.43
N GLU A 259 -28.35 17.16 -43.61
CA GLU A 259 -28.91 15.85 -43.99
C GLU A 259 -28.44 15.33 -45.35
N ASN A 260 -27.78 16.17 -46.16
CA ASN A 260 -27.23 15.81 -47.46
C ASN A 260 -25.70 15.72 -47.43
N LEU A 261 -25.09 15.70 -46.23
CA LEU A 261 -23.64 15.69 -46.00
C LEU A 261 -22.93 16.93 -46.55
N ASN A 262 -23.65 18.04 -46.74
CA ASN A 262 -23.02 19.32 -47.07
C ASN A 262 -22.56 19.99 -45.79
N ASN A 263 -21.45 20.73 -45.86
CA ASN A 263 -20.96 21.52 -44.74
C ASN A 263 -22.04 22.52 -44.29
N PHE A 264 -22.38 22.49 -43.01
CA PHE A 264 -23.43 23.31 -42.43
C PHE A 264 -22.85 24.24 -41.35
N PRO A 265 -22.78 25.56 -41.61
CA PRO A 265 -22.39 26.51 -40.59
C PRO A 265 -23.55 26.74 -39.60
N GLY A 266 -23.27 26.65 -38.30
CA GLY A 266 -24.24 26.89 -37.23
C GLY A 266 -23.67 27.81 -36.17
N GLU A 267 -24.33 28.96 -35.94
CA GLU A 267 -23.95 29.89 -34.86
C GLU A 267 -24.33 29.29 -33.50
N LYS A 268 -23.36 29.24 -32.57
CA LYS A 268 -23.51 28.71 -31.20
C LYS A 268 -24.15 27.33 -31.13
N ALA A 269 -23.94 26.52 -32.16
CA ALA A 269 -24.63 25.24 -32.31
C ALA A 269 -24.03 24.12 -31.44
N VAL A 270 -22.87 24.34 -30.83
CA VAL A 270 -22.24 23.37 -29.91
C VAL A 270 -21.78 24.08 -28.65
N LYS A 271 -22.09 23.52 -27.49
CA LYS A 271 -21.53 23.94 -26.20
C LYS A 271 -20.40 23.00 -25.80
N ILE A 272 -19.21 23.55 -25.56
CA ILE A 272 -18.04 22.82 -25.04
C ILE A 272 -17.89 23.07 -23.54
N VAL A 273 -17.57 22.02 -22.79
CA VAL A 273 -17.34 22.06 -21.34
C VAL A 273 -15.98 21.46 -21.01
N TYR A 274 -15.15 22.21 -20.28
CA TYR A 274 -13.84 21.79 -19.79
C TYR A 274 -13.59 22.33 -18.39
N ALA A 275 -13.23 21.46 -17.44
CA ALA A 275 -12.99 21.81 -16.04
C ALA A 275 -14.12 22.68 -15.41
N GLY A 276 -15.38 22.42 -15.80
CA GLY A 276 -16.57 23.15 -15.34
C GLY A 276 -16.82 24.50 -16.02
N ILE A 277 -15.97 24.92 -16.96
CA ILE A 277 -16.16 26.13 -17.78
C ILE A 277 -16.96 25.75 -19.03
N GLU A 278 -18.06 26.47 -19.29
CA GLU A 278 -18.87 26.29 -20.49
C GLU A 278 -18.63 27.41 -21.52
N GLN A 279 -18.55 27.04 -22.80
CA GLN A 279 -18.44 27.99 -23.90
C GLN A 279 -19.29 27.54 -25.10
N TYR A 280 -19.98 28.47 -25.76
CA TYR A 280 -20.70 28.20 -27.00
C TYR A 280 -19.78 28.43 -28.20
N LEU A 281 -19.81 27.49 -29.15
CA LEU A 281 -18.99 27.43 -30.34
C LEU A 281 -19.85 27.55 -31.58
N ASP A 282 -19.39 28.35 -32.53
CA ASP A 282 -19.86 28.29 -33.91
C ASP A 282 -19.21 27.07 -34.57
N VAL A 283 -19.99 26.32 -35.37
CA VAL A 283 -19.50 25.17 -36.13
C VAL A 283 -19.56 25.46 -37.64
N PRO A 284 -18.63 24.93 -38.45
CA PRO A 284 -17.48 24.13 -38.06
C PRO A 284 -16.46 24.91 -37.22
N PHE A 285 -15.80 24.21 -36.29
CA PHE A 285 -14.86 24.79 -35.32
C PHE A 285 -13.49 24.14 -35.44
N SER A 286 -12.42 24.91 -35.26
CA SER A 286 -11.08 24.35 -35.10
C SER A 286 -10.20 25.24 -34.22
N ALA A 287 -9.63 24.67 -33.16
CA ALA A 287 -8.72 25.38 -32.27
C ALA A 287 -7.77 24.43 -31.54
N LYS A 288 -6.58 24.94 -31.21
CA LYS A 288 -5.66 24.25 -30.30
C LYS A 288 -6.15 24.46 -28.86
N LEU A 289 -6.46 23.37 -28.17
CA LEU A 289 -6.98 23.34 -26.82
C LEU A 289 -6.03 22.59 -25.88
N THR A 290 -6.08 22.94 -24.60
CA THR A 290 -5.36 22.19 -23.55
C THR A 290 -5.82 20.73 -23.58
N LYS A 291 -4.90 19.78 -23.38
CA LYS A 291 -5.28 18.37 -23.28
C LYS A 291 -6.13 18.11 -22.05
N GLY A 292 -7.05 17.14 -22.15
CA GLY A 292 -7.89 16.71 -21.04
C GLY A 292 -9.28 16.27 -21.47
N THR A 293 -10.17 16.05 -20.50
CA THR A 293 -11.52 15.55 -20.74
C THR A 293 -12.47 16.69 -21.10
N TYR A 294 -13.09 16.60 -22.27
CA TYR A 294 -14.07 17.56 -22.78
C TYR A 294 -15.45 16.92 -22.90
N ALA A 295 -16.50 17.72 -22.66
CA ALA A 295 -17.86 17.38 -23.07
C ALA A 295 -18.35 18.36 -24.16
N LEU A 296 -18.97 17.81 -25.20
CA LEU A 296 -19.66 18.58 -26.25
C LEU A 296 -21.16 18.31 -26.16
N ILE A 297 -21.95 19.36 -26.27
CA ILE A 297 -23.42 19.30 -26.22
C ILE A 297 -23.96 19.99 -27.47
N ALA A 298 -24.82 19.30 -28.22
CA ALA A 298 -25.44 19.84 -29.42
C ALA A 298 -26.60 20.78 -29.06
N GLU A 299 -26.55 22.00 -29.59
CA GLU A 299 -27.56 23.04 -29.41
C GLU A 299 -28.13 23.38 -30.79
N ALA A 300 -29.17 22.67 -31.21
CA ALA A 300 -29.66 22.75 -32.58
C ALA A 300 -30.11 24.17 -32.98
N PRO A 301 -29.65 24.69 -34.13
CA PRO A 301 -30.12 25.97 -34.66
C PRO A 301 -31.63 26.01 -34.89
N GLY A 302 -32.18 27.23 -34.96
CA GLY A 302 -33.63 27.45 -34.97
C GLY A 302 -34.41 26.75 -36.08
N ASP A 303 -33.78 26.44 -37.21
CA ASP A 303 -34.34 25.75 -38.39
C ASP A 303 -33.91 24.27 -38.49
N ARG A 304 -33.08 23.79 -37.57
CA ARG A 304 -32.53 22.42 -37.57
C ARG A 304 -32.90 21.61 -36.33
N THR A 305 -32.71 20.31 -36.41
CA THR A 305 -32.75 19.38 -35.27
C THR A 305 -31.45 18.59 -35.28
N PHE A 306 -30.89 18.33 -34.09
CA PHE A 306 -29.73 17.45 -33.95
C PHE A 306 -30.08 16.03 -34.42
N ALA A 307 -29.18 15.43 -35.20
CA ALA A 307 -29.34 14.06 -35.68
C ALA A 307 -28.45 13.10 -34.89
N TYR A 308 -27.13 13.24 -35.01
CA TYR A 308 -26.15 12.39 -34.33
C TYR A 308 -24.75 13.04 -34.31
N TRP A 309 -23.89 12.52 -33.44
CA TRP A 309 -22.45 12.76 -33.43
C TRP A 309 -21.72 11.61 -34.13
N VAL A 310 -20.59 11.91 -34.77
CA VAL A 310 -19.51 10.95 -35.05
C VAL A 310 -18.38 11.25 -34.05
N LYS A 311 -18.09 10.29 -33.18
CA LYS A 311 -17.07 10.40 -32.12
C LYS A 311 -15.66 10.19 -32.70
N PRO A 312 -14.60 10.53 -31.94
CA PRO A 312 -13.22 10.33 -32.38
C PRO A 312 -12.85 8.88 -32.74
N ASP A 313 -13.52 7.91 -32.15
CA ASP A 313 -13.35 6.47 -32.45
C ASP A 313 -14.13 6.01 -33.69
N GLY A 314 -14.82 6.92 -34.39
CA GLY A 314 -15.65 6.66 -35.55
C GLY A 314 -17.04 6.13 -35.22
N SER A 315 -17.36 5.86 -33.94
CA SER A 315 -18.70 5.44 -33.54
C SER A 315 -19.70 6.59 -33.60
N THR A 316 -20.98 6.27 -33.76
CA THR A 316 -22.05 7.27 -33.79
C THR A 316 -22.92 7.21 -32.55
N THR A 317 -23.49 8.36 -32.15
CA THR A 317 -24.52 8.40 -31.11
C THR A 317 -25.56 9.48 -31.38
N THR A 318 -26.80 9.23 -30.98
CA THR A 318 -27.91 10.19 -30.99
C THR A 318 -28.08 10.90 -29.65
N ASP A 319 -27.19 10.66 -28.68
CA ASP A 319 -27.16 11.42 -27.43
C ASP A 319 -26.74 12.86 -27.73
N LEU A 320 -27.42 13.84 -27.12
CA LEU A 320 -27.10 15.25 -27.31
C LEU A 320 -25.69 15.60 -26.83
N ASN A 321 -25.19 14.85 -25.85
CA ASN A 321 -23.89 15.05 -25.23
C ASN A 321 -22.92 13.91 -25.55
N ILE A 322 -21.66 14.26 -25.82
CA ILE A 322 -20.55 13.32 -25.86
C ILE A 322 -19.43 13.79 -24.95
N THR A 323 -18.66 12.84 -24.45
CA THR A 323 -17.45 13.09 -23.66
C THR A 323 -16.28 12.34 -24.30
N PHE A 324 -15.13 12.99 -24.40
CA PHE A 324 -13.90 12.37 -24.90
C PHE A 324 -12.67 13.02 -24.27
N ASP A 325 -11.56 12.29 -24.28
CA ASP A 325 -10.27 12.77 -23.84
C ASP A 325 -9.46 13.30 -25.04
N LEU A 326 -9.20 14.61 -25.03
CA LEU A 326 -8.36 15.26 -26.03
C LEU A 326 -6.89 15.07 -25.64
N GLN A 327 -6.24 14.07 -26.22
CA GLN A 327 -4.80 13.77 -25.98
C GLN A 327 -3.93 14.07 -27.20
N THR A 328 -4.48 13.94 -28.39
CA THR A 328 -3.87 14.22 -29.70
C THR A 328 -4.84 15.05 -30.53
N ASP A 329 -4.43 15.45 -31.73
CA ASP A 329 -5.35 16.08 -32.69
C ASP A 329 -6.57 15.17 -32.93
N THR A 330 -7.75 15.73 -32.73
CA THR A 330 -9.01 14.99 -32.67
C THR A 330 -10.04 15.65 -33.55
N GLU A 331 -10.78 14.82 -34.28
CA GLU A 331 -11.89 15.24 -35.11
C GLU A 331 -13.20 14.64 -34.58
N VAL A 332 -14.26 15.45 -34.61
CA VAL A 332 -15.63 15.08 -34.26
C VAL A 332 -16.54 15.65 -35.34
N GLU A 333 -17.62 14.94 -35.66
CA GLU A 333 -18.65 15.47 -36.57
C GLU A 333 -19.99 15.63 -35.86
N VAL A 334 -20.68 16.73 -36.12
CA VAL A 334 -22.07 16.96 -35.74
C VAL A 334 -22.95 16.99 -36.99
N HIS A 335 -24.05 16.24 -36.95
CA HIS A 335 -24.98 16.12 -38.07
C HIS A 335 -26.35 16.67 -37.70
N TRP A 336 -26.96 17.41 -38.63
CA TRP A 336 -28.23 18.10 -38.45
C TRP A 336 -29.26 17.69 -39.50
N VAL A 337 -30.55 17.81 -39.18
CA VAL A 337 -31.66 17.63 -40.13
C VAL A 337 -32.58 18.86 -40.12
N SER A 338 -33.19 19.21 -41.25
CA SER A 338 -34.18 20.30 -41.32
C SER A 338 -35.41 20.04 -40.43
N LYS A 339 -35.91 21.08 -39.75
CA LYS A 339 -37.16 20.98 -38.99
C LYS A 339 -38.33 20.69 -39.94
N GLY A 340 -38.98 19.55 -39.73
CA GLY A 340 -40.09 19.07 -40.58
C GLY A 340 -39.64 18.29 -41.81
N GLY A 341 -38.32 18.14 -42.05
CA GLY A 341 -37.76 17.18 -42.98
C GLY A 341 -37.91 15.77 -42.42
N GLY A 342 -38.34 14.81 -43.26
CA GLY A 342 -38.38 13.40 -42.87
C GLY A 342 -36.98 12.91 -42.53
N PHE A 343 -36.83 12.25 -41.38
CA PHE A 343 -35.58 11.60 -40.97
C PHE A 343 -35.06 10.71 -42.11
N PRO A 344 -33.86 10.92 -42.68
CA PRO A 344 -33.37 10.10 -43.78
C PRO A 344 -32.81 8.79 -43.22
N TRP A 345 -33.63 7.74 -43.19
CA TRP A 345 -33.23 6.41 -42.67
C TRP A 345 -32.10 5.76 -43.48
N GLN A 346 -31.73 6.34 -44.63
CA GLN A 346 -30.69 5.83 -45.51
C GLN A 346 -29.26 6.15 -45.04
N ILE A 347 -29.07 7.09 -44.09
CA ILE A 347 -27.73 7.56 -43.69
C ILE A 347 -27.06 6.63 -42.67
N ILE A 348 -27.83 5.90 -41.86
CA ILE A 348 -27.27 4.99 -40.83
C ILE A 348 -26.71 3.68 -41.44
N LEU A 349 -27.02 3.36 -42.69
CA LEU A 349 -26.59 2.09 -43.32
C LEU A 349 -25.23 2.17 -44.05
N ALA A 350 -24.67 3.37 -44.27
CA ALA A 350 -23.46 3.52 -45.09
C ALA A 350 -22.13 3.52 -44.29
N THR A 351 -22.16 3.80 -42.99
CA THR A 351 -20.99 3.71 -42.10
C THR A 351 -21.11 2.46 -41.23
N GLY A 352 -20.46 1.38 -41.66
CA GLY A 352 -20.63 0.04 -41.12
C GLY A 352 -20.41 -0.07 -39.60
N VAL A 353 -21.51 -0.18 -38.85
CA VAL A 353 -21.57 -0.84 -37.54
C VAL A 353 -22.87 -1.65 -37.50
N ALA A 354 -22.76 -2.92 -37.11
CA ALA A 354 -23.89 -3.83 -36.98
C ALA A 354 -24.92 -3.29 -35.97
N LEU A 355 -26.12 -2.97 -36.45
CA LEU A 355 -27.30 -2.74 -35.61
C LEU A 355 -27.77 -4.09 -35.05
N THR A 356 -27.28 -4.48 -33.88
CA THR A 356 -28.03 -5.40 -33.03
C THR A 356 -29.20 -4.64 -32.40
N SER A 357 -30.40 -4.94 -32.90
CA SER A 357 -31.73 -4.69 -32.33
C SER A 357 -32.21 -3.24 -32.21
N VAL A 358 -32.97 -2.79 -33.22
CA VAL A 358 -34.06 -1.81 -33.03
C VAL A 358 -35.37 -2.48 -33.41
N ALA A 359 -36.27 -2.58 -32.43
CA ALA A 359 -37.64 -3.00 -32.62
C ALA A 359 -38.38 -2.00 -33.51
N LEU A 360 -38.95 -2.52 -34.60
CA LEU A 360 -39.77 -1.80 -35.56
C LEU A 360 -41.09 -1.36 -34.88
N ILE A 361 -41.23 -0.08 -34.50
CA ILE A 361 -42.54 0.50 -34.16
C ILE A 361 -42.99 1.33 -35.37
N VAL A 362 -43.84 0.72 -36.19
CA VAL A 362 -44.57 1.40 -37.27
C VAL A 362 -45.81 2.06 -36.66
N ILE A 363 -45.77 3.37 -36.43
CA ILE A 363 -46.98 4.16 -36.17
C ILE A 363 -47.55 4.62 -37.51
N TYR A 364 -48.67 4.01 -37.89
CA TYR A 364 -49.45 4.31 -39.08
C TYR A 364 -50.31 5.57 -38.83
N LEU A 365 -49.91 6.74 -39.33
CA LEU A 365 -50.77 7.93 -39.37
C LEU A 365 -51.66 7.89 -40.62
N LYS A 366 -52.89 7.46 -40.43
CA LYS A 366 -53.95 7.47 -41.44
C LYS A 366 -54.56 8.88 -41.50
N LYS A 367 -54.35 9.59 -42.62
CA LYS A 367 -55.10 10.80 -42.96
C LYS A 367 -56.60 10.49 -43.07
N ARG A 368 -57.42 11.30 -42.39
CA ARG A 368 -58.74 11.73 -42.86
C ARG A 368 -58.80 13.24 -42.74
#